data_AF-A0A959Z4P6-F1
#
_entry.id   AF-A0A959Z4P6-F1
#
_cell.length_a   1.000
_cell.length_b   1.000
_cell.length_c   1.000
_cell.angle_alpha   90.00
_cell.angle_beta   90.00
_cell.angle_gamma   90.00
#
_symmetry.space_group_name_H-M   'P 1'
#
loop_
_entity.id
_entity.type
_entity.pdbx_description
1 polymer ?
#
loop_
_entity_poly.entity_id
_entity_poly.type
_entity_poly.pdbx_seq_one_letter_code
_entity_poly.pdbx_strand_id
1 'polypeptide(L)'
;YKIDLKPQDMVVGQNFITDRILATANTPEGPKQVYWYQFKVPVRLPDKVVNGIQDFRSIRFMRMYLKDWQQPVVLRFARLEFVRGEWRKYNFSLETPGEVIGGDPDATTYETAAVNIEENGNRTPINYVLPPGINQEIDVASANLRNLNEQSLQLLTCNLRDGDARASFRNVNFDIRSYKKMRMFI
;
A
#
# COMPACT_ATOMS: atom_id res chain seq x y z
N TYR A 1 11.38 -7.98 9.24
CA TYR A 1 11.45 -7.04 8.11
C TYR A 1 12.90 -6.77 7.80
N LYS A 2 13.42 -7.49 6.81
CA LYS A 2 14.71 -7.25 6.21
C LYS A 2 14.48 -6.51 4.89
N ILE A 3 15.11 -5.36 4.74
CA ILE A 3 15.13 -4.59 3.49
C ILE A 3 16.58 -4.58 3.03
N ASP A 4 16.85 -5.08 1.83
CA ASP A 4 18.20 -5.05 1.24
C ASP A 4 18.38 -3.73 0.47
N LEU A 5 19.45 -2.98 0.73
CA LEU A 5 19.64 -1.64 0.13
C LEU A 5 20.73 -1.65 -0.94
N LYS A 6 21.01 -2.81 -1.53
CA LYS A 6 21.96 -2.95 -2.63
C LYS A 6 21.39 -2.30 -3.89
N PRO A 7 22.20 -1.57 -4.68
CA PRO A 7 21.72 -0.89 -5.88
C PRO A 7 20.95 -1.79 -6.86
N GLN A 8 21.36 -3.06 -7.02
CA GLN A 8 20.68 -4.02 -7.89
C GLN A 8 19.28 -4.43 -7.41
N ASP A 9 19.00 -4.33 -6.11
CA ASP A 9 17.74 -4.73 -5.50
C ASP A 9 16.76 -3.54 -5.38
N MET A 10 17.16 -2.35 -5.84
CA MET A 10 16.35 -1.12 -5.84
C MET A 10 15.42 -1.04 -7.07
N VAL A 11 14.67 -2.10 -7.32
CA VAL A 11 13.75 -2.26 -8.46
C VAL A 11 12.30 -2.25 -7.98
N VAL A 12 11.44 -1.48 -8.67
CA VAL A 12 10.00 -1.42 -8.36
C VAL A 12 9.38 -2.81 -8.52
N GLY A 13 8.62 -3.24 -7.51
CA GLY A 13 8.00 -4.57 -7.44
C GLY A 13 8.82 -5.61 -6.67
N GLN A 14 10.06 -5.29 -6.29
CA GLN A 14 10.90 -6.13 -5.43
C GLN A 14 11.19 -5.41 -4.10
N ASN A 15 11.60 -6.17 -3.08
CA ASN A 15 12.11 -5.61 -1.81
C ASN A 15 11.16 -4.57 -1.16
N PHE A 16 9.85 -4.79 -1.27
CA PHE A 16 8.78 -3.90 -0.79
C PHE A 16 8.71 -2.52 -1.45
N ILE A 17 9.40 -2.30 -2.58
CA ILE A 17 9.37 -1.04 -3.33
C ILE A 17 8.12 -1.00 -4.20
N THR A 18 7.21 -0.06 -3.93
CA THR A 18 5.98 0.11 -4.71
C THR A 18 6.08 1.15 -5.80
N ASP A 19 6.98 2.13 -5.62
CA ASP A 19 7.19 3.20 -6.60
C ASP A 19 8.58 3.82 -6.48
N ARG A 20 9.02 4.51 -7.53
CA ARG A 20 10.22 5.37 -7.53
C ARG A 20 9.99 6.62 -8.37
N ILE A 21 10.47 7.75 -7.88
CA ILE A 21 10.40 9.04 -8.58
C ILE A 21 11.82 9.58 -8.77
N LEU A 22 12.17 9.94 -10.00
CA LEU A 22 13.40 10.66 -10.29
C LEU A 22 13.16 12.15 -10.10
N ALA A 23 13.93 12.78 -9.21
CA ALA A 23 13.87 14.20 -8.93
C ALA A 23 15.22 14.87 -9.15
N THR A 24 15.21 16.15 -9.49
CA THR A 24 16.43 16.97 -9.55
C THR A 24 16.56 17.75 -8.25
N ALA A 25 17.57 17.43 -7.46
CA ALA A 25 17.92 18.16 -6.24
C ALA A 25 18.95 19.24 -6.55
N ASN A 26 18.63 20.49 -6.18
CA ASN A 26 19.59 21.58 -6.26
C ASN A 26 20.56 21.48 -5.07
N THR A 27 21.82 21.17 -5.36
CA THR A 27 22.89 21.16 -4.36
C THR A 27 23.81 22.38 -4.57
N PRO A 28 24.59 22.81 -3.55
CA PRO A 28 25.57 23.89 -3.72
C PRO A 28 26.58 23.64 -4.85
N GLU A 29 26.81 22.36 -5.19
CA GLU A 29 27.71 21.91 -6.26
C GLU A 29 27.01 21.83 -7.65
N GLY A 30 25.71 22.14 -7.72
CA GLY A 30 24.88 22.05 -8.92
C GLY A 30 23.68 21.09 -8.79
N PRO A 31 22.83 21.02 -9.83
CA PRO A 31 21.70 20.10 -9.87
C PRO A 31 22.17 18.64 -9.94
N LYS A 32 21.67 17.79 -9.05
CA LYS A 32 21.93 16.34 -9.04
C LYS A 32 20.62 15.58 -9.17
N GLN A 33 20.63 14.50 -9.95
CA GLN A 33 19.50 13.59 -10.02
C GLN A 33 19.50 12.66 -8.82
N VAL A 34 18.36 12.55 -8.15
CA VAL A 34 18.13 11.69 -6.99
C VAL A 34 16.85 10.89 -7.16
N TYR A 35 16.84 9.66 -6.65
CA TYR A 35 15.64 8.85 -6.63
C TYR A 35 14.98 8.90 -5.25
N TRP A 36 13.67 9.11 -5.24
CA TRP A 36 12.81 8.89 -4.09
C TRP A 36 12.14 7.53 -4.25
N TYR A 37 12.36 6.63 -3.29
CA TYR A 37 11.79 5.29 -3.28
C TYR A 37 10.67 5.19 -2.25
N GLN A 38 9.53 4.63 -2.65
CA GLN A 38 8.42 4.32 -1.75
C GLN A 38 8.48 2.86 -1.33
N PHE A 39 8.67 2.62 -0.03
CA PHE A 39 8.63 1.29 0.57
C PHE A 39 7.29 1.06 1.28
N LYS A 40 6.59 -0.03 0.95
CA LYS A 40 5.38 -0.48 1.67
C LYS A 40 5.59 -1.89 2.21
N VAL A 41 5.91 -1.98 3.50
CA VAL A 41 6.21 -3.25 4.17
C VAL A 41 4.97 -3.79 4.87
N PRO A 42 4.49 -5.01 4.54
CA PRO A 42 3.33 -5.61 5.17
C PRO A 42 3.66 -6.09 6.59
N VAL A 43 3.15 -5.37 7.59
CA VAL A 43 3.41 -5.65 9.02
C VAL A 43 2.82 -6.96 9.55
N ARG A 44 2.05 -7.71 8.75
CA ARG A 44 1.48 -9.01 9.14
C ARG A 44 2.23 -10.20 8.57
N LEU A 45 3.25 -9.97 7.74
CA LEU A 45 4.07 -11.01 7.11
C LEU A 45 5.54 -10.85 7.55
N PRO A 46 5.88 -11.23 8.80
CA PRO A 46 7.24 -11.07 9.30
C PRO A 46 8.19 -12.12 8.71
N ASP A 47 9.38 -11.70 8.28
CA ASP A 47 10.43 -12.66 7.85
C ASP A 47 10.91 -13.57 8.99
N LYS A 48 10.82 -13.08 10.23
CA LYS A 48 11.26 -13.79 11.43
C LYS A 48 10.40 -13.39 12.62
N VAL A 49 9.93 -14.40 13.34
CA VAL A 49 9.28 -14.27 14.65
C VAL A 49 10.31 -14.62 15.73
N VAL A 50 10.47 -13.73 16.71
CA VAL A 50 11.38 -13.92 17.85
C VAL A 50 10.54 -13.94 19.13
N ASN A 51 10.87 -14.82 20.07
CA ASN A 51 10.18 -14.97 21.36
C ASN A 51 8.68 -15.33 21.25
N GLY A 52 8.27 -15.98 20.16
CA GLY A 52 6.94 -16.59 20.05
C GLY A 52 5.76 -15.61 20.02
N ILE A 53 5.93 -14.40 19.48
CA ILE A 53 4.79 -13.49 19.27
C ILE A 53 3.73 -14.17 18.40
N GLN A 54 2.47 -14.17 18.87
CA GLN A 54 1.35 -14.81 18.18
C GLN A 54 0.56 -13.85 17.29
N ASP A 55 0.51 -12.57 17.66
CA ASP A 55 -0.23 -11.55 16.91
C ASP A 55 0.30 -10.13 17.16
N PHE A 56 -0.27 -9.16 16.43
CA PHE A 56 0.11 -7.75 16.48
C PHE A 56 -0.84 -6.89 17.32
N ARG A 57 -1.58 -7.46 18.28
CA ARG A 57 -2.54 -6.69 19.12
C ARG A 57 -1.85 -5.78 20.12
N SER A 58 -0.64 -6.12 20.57
CA SER A 58 0.11 -5.33 21.55
C SER A 58 1.56 -5.10 21.11
N ILE A 59 1.75 -4.12 20.23
CA ILE A 59 3.07 -3.66 19.78
C ILE A 59 3.36 -2.31 20.42
N ARG A 60 4.47 -2.21 21.17
CA ARG A 60 4.86 -0.99 21.90
C ARG A 60 6.03 -0.25 21.27
N PHE A 61 6.92 -0.98 20.62
CA PHE A 61 8.18 -0.43 20.13
C PHE A 61 8.48 -0.93 18.72
N MET A 62 9.09 -0.04 17.94
CA MET A 62 9.75 -0.38 16.69
C MET A 62 11.25 -0.15 16.88
N ARG A 63 12.07 -1.06 16.36
CA ARG A 63 13.52 -0.91 16.33
C ARG A 63 14.02 -1.11 14.92
N MET A 64 14.79 -0.14 14.43
CA MET A 64 15.48 -0.21 13.16
C MET A 64 16.99 -0.20 13.42
N TYR A 65 17.74 -0.97 12.66
CA TYR A 65 19.20 -0.96 12.71
C TYR A 65 19.75 -1.27 11.31
N LEU A 66 20.95 -0.76 11.03
CA LEU A 66 21.66 -0.97 9.77
C LEU A 66 22.83 -1.91 10.05
N LYS A 67 23.08 -2.84 9.12
CA LYS A 67 24.21 -3.78 9.20
C LYS A 67 24.83 -3.95 7.82
N ASP A 68 26.05 -4.49 7.79
CA ASP A 68 26.79 -4.87 6.57
C ASP A 68 27.13 -3.69 5.62
N TRP A 69 27.32 -2.48 6.15
CA TRP A 69 27.81 -1.33 5.39
C TRP A 69 29.33 -1.23 5.48
N GLN A 70 30.01 -1.10 4.33
CA GLN A 70 31.47 -0.90 4.27
C GLN A 70 31.88 0.56 4.52
N GLN A 71 30.96 1.49 4.30
CA GLN A 71 31.17 2.93 4.41
C GLN A 71 30.05 3.56 5.24
N PRO A 72 30.29 4.74 5.84
CA PRO A 72 29.24 5.49 6.52
C PRO A 72 28.06 5.76 5.58
N VAL A 73 26.84 5.51 6.06
CA VAL A 73 25.60 5.68 5.30
C VAL A 73 24.66 6.65 6.02
N VAL A 74 23.92 7.43 5.24
CA VAL A 74 22.85 8.30 5.73
C VAL A 74 21.55 7.91 5.03
N LEU A 75 20.55 7.51 5.81
CA LEU A 75 19.19 7.31 5.31
C LEU A 75 18.34 8.54 5.63
N ARG A 76 17.63 9.04 4.62
CA ARG A 76 16.71 10.17 4.74
C ARG A 76 15.30 9.68 4.46
N PHE A 77 14.42 9.84 5.45
CA PHE A 77 13.02 9.50 5.33
C PHE A 77 12.21 10.79 5.19
N ALA A 78 11.59 11.00 4.03
CA ALA A 78 10.62 12.09 3.88
C ALA A 78 9.39 11.84 4.76
N ARG A 79 8.92 10.58 4.76
CA ARG A 79 7.90 10.06 5.68
C ARG A 79 8.30 8.67 6.14
N LEU A 80 8.10 8.40 7.42
CA LEU A 80 8.22 7.09 8.03
C LEU A 80 7.06 6.94 9.01
N GLU A 81 6.05 6.16 8.63
CA GLU A 81 4.81 6.08 9.38
C GLU A 81 4.20 4.68 9.31
N PHE A 82 3.40 4.35 10.32
CA PHE A 82 2.53 3.20 10.29
C PHE A 82 1.20 3.59 9.67
N VAL A 83 0.96 3.14 8.45
CA VAL A 83 -0.31 3.34 7.78
C VAL A 83 -1.27 2.23 8.20
N ARG A 84 -2.42 2.62 8.73
CA ARG A 84 -3.54 1.71 8.99
C ARG A 84 -4.50 1.77 7.83
N GLY A 85 -4.77 0.62 7.22
CA GLY A 85 -5.88 0.48 6.27
C GLY A 85 -7.22 0.49 7.00
N GLU A 86 -8.18 1.25 6.47
CA GLU A 86 -9.59 1.20 6.90
C GLU A 86 -10.28 -0.09 6.44
N TRP A 87 -9.85 -0.61 5.30
CA TRP A 87 -10.33 -1.86 4.73
C TRP A 87 -9.61 -3.07 5.33
N ARG A 88 -10.36 -4.12 5.62
CA ARG A 88 -9.88 -5.38 6.18
C ARG A 88 -10.09 -6.50 5.16
N LYS A 89 -9.10 -7.36 5.00
CA LYS A 89 -9.24 -8.60 4.24
C LYS A 89 -10.27 -9.50 4.92
N TYR A 90 -11.18 -10.06 4.13
CA TYR A 90 -12.04 -11.14 4.54
C TYR A 90 -11.26 -12.45 4.39
N ASN A 91 -10.97 -13.12 5.51
CA ASN A 91 -10.07 -14.27 5.54
C ASN A 91 -10.80 -15.62 5.44
N PHE A 92 -12.14 -15.63 5.47
CA PHE A 92 -12.93 -16.86 5.37
C PHE A 92 -13.27 -17.16 3.91
N SER A 93 -13.58 -18.43 3.63
CA SER A 93 -14.04 -18.83 2.31
C SER A 93 -15.34 -18.09 1.95
N LEU A 94 -15.41 -17.64 0.70
CA LEU A 94 -16.59 -17.04 0.08
C LEU A 94 -17.28 -18.01 -0.87
N GLU A 95 -16.82 -19.26 -0.92
CA GLU A 95 -17.44 -20.30 -1.73
C GLU A 95 -18.86 -20.60 -1.25
N THR A 96 -19.69 -21.08 -2.17
CA THR A 96 -21.04 -21.51 -1.83
C THR A 96 -20.95 -22.69 -0.85
N PRO A 97 -21.73 -22.70 0.25
CA PRO A 97 -21.76 -23.83 1.17
C PRO A 97 -22.05 -25.15 0.44
N GLY A 98 -21.14 -26.13 0.54
CA GLY A 98 -21.22 -27.42 -0.14
C GLY A 98 -19.98 -28.29 0.08
N GLU A 99 -19.97 -29.51 -0.46
CA GLU A 99 -18.76 -30.34 -0.48
C GLU A 99 -17.74 -29.72 -1.43
N VAL A 100 -16.70 -29.12 -0.86
CA VAL A 100 -15.54 -28.66 -1.61
C VAL A 100 -14.59 -29.85 -1.72
N ILE A 101 -14.25 -30.25 -2.95
CA ILE A 101 -13.25 -31.30 -3.18
C ILE A 101 -11.95 -30.80 -2.55
N GLY A 102 -11.42 -31.55 -1.57
CA GLY A 102 -10.17 -31.21 -0.92
C GLY A 102 -9.06 -31.02 -1.96
N GLY A 103 -8.63 -29.79 -2.13
CA GLY A 103 -7.60 -29.40 -3.10
C GLY A 103 -6.31 -28.98 -2.39
N ASP A 104 -5.24 -28.89 -3.19
CA ASP A 104 -3.93 -28.41 -2.79
C ASP A 104 -3.98 -27.11 -1.97
N PRO A 105 -2.93 -26.80 -1.18
CA PRO A 105 -2.83 -25.55 -0.44
C PRO A 105 -3.09 -24.34 -1.37
N ASP A 106 -3.89 -23.39 -0.89
CA ASP A 106 -4.26 -22.21 -1.66
C ASP A 106 -3.02 -21.34 -1.96
N ALA A 107 -2.69 -21.23 -3.25
CA ALA A 107 -1.59 -20.42 -3.75
C ALA A 107 -2.04 -18.97 -4.07
N THR A 108 -3.31 -18.63 -3.83
CA THR A 108 -3.85 -17.30 -4.08
C THR A 108 -3.23 -16.29 -3.13
N THR A 109 -2.60 -15.25 -3.67
CA THR A 109 -2.14 -14.10 -2.88
C THR A 109 -3.12 -12.95 -3.04
N TYR A 110 -3.63 -12.41 -1.94
CA TYR A 110 -4.55 -11.28 -1.94
C TYR A 110 -4.04 -10.15 -1.06
N GLU A 111 -3.88 -8.96 -1.62
CA GLU A 111 -3.41 -7.75 -0.96
C GLU A 111 -4.36 -6.57 -1.16
N THR A 112 -4.45 -5.73 -0.13
CA THR A 112 -5.38 -4.60 -0.07
C THR A 112 -4.59 -3.34 0.25
N ALA A 113 -4.59 -2.39 -0.67
CA ALA A 113 -3.83 -1.15 -0.53
C ALA A 113 -4.70 0.05 -0.94
N ALA A 114 -4.17 1.26 -0.73
CA ALA A 114 -4.74 2.47 -1.30
C ALA A 114 -3.77 3.02 -2.35
N VAL A 115 -4.34 3.49 -3.46
CA VAL A 115 -3.66 4.30 -4.47
C VAL A 115 -4.18 5.71 -4.40
N ASN A 116 -3.31 6.69 -4.61
CA ASN A 116 -3.67 8.09 -4.48
C ASN A 116 -2.97 8.95 -5.53
N ILE A 117 -3.55 10.14 -5.80
CA ILE A 117 -3.08 11.01 -6.88
C ILE A 117 -1.74 11.66 -6.60
N GLU A 118 -1.48 12.04 -5.35
CA GLU A 118 -0.25 12.72 -4.96
C GLU A 118 0.99 11.80 -5.04
N GLU A 119 0.84 10.52 -4.67
CA GLU A 119 1.95 9.55 -4.62
C GLU A 119 2.01 8.66 -5.85
N ASN A 120 0.87 8.34 -6.48
CA ASN A 120 0.79 7.38 -7.58
C ASN A 120 0.38 8.01 -8.91
N GLY A 121 0.28 9.34 -9.00
CA GLY A 121 -0.05 10.06 -10.23
C GLY A 121 1.00 9.93 -11.36
N ASN A 122 2.23 9.54 -11.02
CA ASN A 122 3.32 9.28 -11.97
C ASN A 122 3.75 7.80 -12.03
N ARG A 123 2.97 6.90 -11.41
CA ARG A 123 3.31 5.48 -11.31
C ARG A 123 3.33 4.81 -12.69
N THR A 124 4.25 3.86 -12.89
CA THR A 124 4.33 3.00 -14.10
C THR A 124 3.93 1.55 -13.73
N PRO A 125 3.22 0.79 -14.58
CA PRO A 125 2.75 1.11 -15.94
C PRO A 125 1.46 1.92 -16.00
N ILE A 126 0.64 1.87 -14.97
CA ILE A 126 -0.64 2.58 -14.90
C ILE A 126 -0.54 3.60 -13.78
N ASN A 127 -0.65 4.86 -14.16
CA ASN A 127 -0.69 5.96 -13.22
C ASN A 127 -2.11 6.19 -12.73
N TYR A 128 -2.23 6.73 -11.53
CA TYR A 128 -3.52 7.03 -10.93
C TYR A 128 -3.99 8.43 -11.35
N VAL A 129 -5.19 8.50 -11.94
CA VAL A 129 -5.80 9.75 -12.42
C VAL A 129 -7.20 9.90 -11.83
N LEU A 130 -7.68 11.14 -11.73
CA LEU A 130 -9.04 11.41 -11.25
C LEU A 130 -10.08 10.68 -12.11
N PRO A 131 -11.05 9.98 -11.50
CA PRO A 131 -12.14 9.39 -12.25
C PRO A 131 -12.94 10.45 -13.03
N PRO A 132 -13.47 10.13 -14.22
CA PRO A 132 -14.23 11.08 -15.02
C PRO A 132 -15.40 11.70 -14.26
N GLY A 133 -15.50 13.03 -14.27
CA GLY A 133 -16.57 13.77 -13.61
C GLY A 133 -16.40 14.00 -12.11
N ILE A 134 -15.26 13.59 -11.53
CA ILE A 134 -14.87 13.92 -10.15
C ILE A 134 -13.80 15.01 -10.17
N ASN A 135 -14.00 16.04 -9.34
CA ASN A 135 -12.98 17.06 -9.07
C ASN A 135 -12.40 16.82 -7.68
N GLN A 136 -11.13 17.20 -7.46
CA GLN A 136 -10.56 17.20 -6.12
C GLN A 136 -11.33 18.18 -5.23
N GLU A 137 -11.58 17.74 -3.99
CA GLU A 137 -12.16 18.60 -2.97
C GLU A 137 -11.14 19.67 -2.55
N ILE A 138 -11.61 20.87 -2.25
CA ILE A 138 -10.75 22.00 -1.86
C ILE A 138 -10.91 22.25 -0.35
N ASP A 139 -9.78 22.30 0.35
CA ASP A 139 -9.70 22.65 1.76
C ASP A 139 -9.87 24.17 1.95
N VAL A 140 -11.11 24.60 2.16
CA VAL A 140 -11.47 26.01 2.40
C VAL A 140 -11.11 26.52 3.79
N ALA A 141 -10.70 25.63 4.71
CA ALA A 141 -10.31 26.02 6.08
C ALA A 141 -8.86 26.54 6.14
N SER A 142 -8.08 26.30 5.10
CA SER A 142 -6.68 26.74 5.01
C SER A 142 -6.55 28.14 4.39
N ALA A 143 -5.58 28.93 4.85
CA ALA A 143 -5.36 30.31 4.37
C ALA A 143 -5.00 30.38 2.87
N ASN A 144 -4.45 29.29 2.32
CA ASN A 144 -4.20 29.12 0.90
C ASN A 144 -5.01 27.93 0.42
N LEU A 145 -5.89 28.12 -0.57
CA LEU A 145 -6.70 27.04 -1.15
C LEU A 145 -5.79 25.88 -1.56
N ARG A 146 -6.07 24.70 -1.01
CA ARG A 146 -5.32 23.47 -1.26
C ARG A 146 -6.28 22.36 -1.63
N ASN A 147 -5.93 21.61 -2.66
CA ASN A 147 -6.67 20.41 -3.01
C ASN A 147 -6.40 19.29 -1.99
N LEU A 148 -7.47 18.61 -1.57
CA LEU A 148 -7.39 17.42 -0.75
C LEU A 148 -6.97 16.23 -1.61
N ASN A 149 -6.28 15.30 -0.96
CA ASN A 149 -5.82 14.08 -1.60
C ASN A 149 -7.02 13.20 -1.98
N GLU A 150 -7.01 12.68 -3.20
CA GLU A 150 -8.01 11.77 -3.73
C GLU A 150 -7.41 10.36 -3.81
N GLN A 151 -8.15 9.36 -3.33
CA GLN A 151 -7.66 8.00 -3.16
C GLN A 151 -8.71 6.95 -3.51
N SER A 152 -8.23 5.84 -4.09
CA SER A 152 -9.04 4.65 -4.37
C SER A 152 -8.48 3.39 -3.70
N LEU A 153 -9.36 2.41 -3.50
CA LEU A 153 -9.01 1.08 -3.00
C LEU A 153 -8.34 0.27 -4.12
N GLN A 154 -7.13 -0.23 -3.85
CA GLN A 154 -6.43 -1.17 -4.72
C GLN A 154 -6.61 -2.60 -4.16
N LEU A 155 -7.16 -3.47 -5.00
CA LEU A 155 -7.26 -4.90 -4.74
C LEU A 155 -6.26 -5.62 -5.66
N LEU A 156 -5.23 -6.22 -5.08
CA LEU A 156 -4.21 -6.98 -5.81
C LEU A 156 -4.44 -8.47 -5.53
N THR A 157 -4.71 -9.23 -6.58
CA THR A 157 -4.91 -10.68 -6.49
C THR A 157 -4.01 -11.39 -7.50
N CYS A 158 -3.33 -12.45 -7.07
CA CYS A 158 -2.57 -13.34 -7.97
C CYS A 158 -3.00 -14.79 -7.70
N ASN A 159 -2.98 -15.61 -8.76
CA ASN A 159 -3.30 -17.04 -8.72
C ASN A 159 -4.69 -17.37 -8.14
N LEU A 160 -5.68 -16.49 -8.33
CA LEU A 160 -7.06 -16.76 -7.92
C LEU A 160 -7.60 -17.97 -8.67
N ARG A 161 -8.13 -18.95 -7.92
CA ARG A 161 -8.72 -20.16 -8.49
C ARG A 161 -10.04 -19.85 -9.17
N ASP A 162 -10.39 -20.65 -10.15
CA ASP A 162 -11.72 -20.59 -10.76
C ASP A 162 -12.79 -20.90 -9.71
N GLY A 163 -13.87 -20.12 -9.70
CA GLY A 163 -14.92 -20.21 -8.69
C GLY A 163 -14.58 -19.66 -7.30
N ASP A 164 -13.33 -19.27 -7.04
CA ASP A 164 -12.90 -18.68 -5.75
C ASP A 164 -13.02 -17.15 -5.76
N ALA A 165 -13.31 -16.58 -4.59
CA ALA A 165 -13.47 -15.14 -4.41
C ALA A 165 -12.67 -14.62 -3.21
N ARG A 166 -12.16 -13.40 -3.35
CA ARG A 166 -11.48 -12.67 -2.28
C ARG A 166 -12.18 -11.33 -2.08
N ALA A 167 -12.38 -10.94 -0.83
CA ALA A 167 -13.09 -9.71 -0.50
C ALA A 167 -12.35 -8.87 0.55
N SER A 168 -12.65 -7.58 0.49
CA SER A 168 -12.32 -6.61 1.53
C SER A 168 -13.59 -6.00 2.07
N PHE A 169 -13.60 -5.76 3.37
CA PHE A 169 -14.74 -5.13 4.02
C PHE A 169 -14.28 -4.01 4.95
N ARG A 170 -15.17 -3.03 5.13
CA ARG A 170 -15.08 -2.03 6.17
C ARG A 170 -16.44 -1.89 6.82
N ASN A 171 -16.45 -1.63 8.12
CA ASN A 171 -17.69 -1.34 8.82
C ASN A 171 -18.05 0.11 8.56
N VAL A 172 -19.25 0.34 8.03
CA VAL A 172 -19.77 1.67 7.73
C VAL A 172 -21.19 1.79 8.24
N ASN A 173 -21.55 2.99 8.66
CA ASN A 173 -22.92 3.33 8.97
C ASN A 173 -23.40 4.35 7.94
N PHE A 174 -24.22 3.91 6.98
CA PHE A 174 -24.79 4.75 5.94
C PHE A 174 -26.30 4.55 5.89
N ASP A 175 -27.05 5.65 5.92
CA ASP A 175 -28.48 5.65 5.60
C ASP A 175 -28.68 5.99 4.12
N ILE A 176 -28.98 4.96 3.33
CA ILE A 176 -29.15 5.09 1.88
C ILE A 176 -30.62 5.04 1.43
N ARG A 177 -31.58 5.09 2.36
CA ARG A 177 -33.02 4.87 2.05
C ARG A 177 -33.60 5.90 1.08
N SER A 178 -33.07 7.13 1.10
CA SER A 178 -33.51 8.21 0.22
C SER A 178 -32.93 8.12 -1.20
N TYR A 179 -31.95 7.25 -1.43
CA TYR A 179 -31.27 7.13 -2.72
C TYR A 179 -31.82 5.96 -3.54
N LYS A 180 -32.05 6.20 -4.84
CA LYS A 180 -32.58 5.19 -5.76
C LYS A 180 -31.51 4.25 -6.34
N LYS A 181 -30.24 4.67 -6.36
CA LYS A 181 -29.14 3.95 -7.03
C LYS A 181 -27.85 4.10 -6.23
N MET A 182 -27.09 3.01 -6.12
CA MET A 182 -25.70 3.00 -5.67
C MET A 182 -24.80 2.78 -6.89
N ARG A 183 -23.76 3.61 -7.04
CA ARG A 183 -22.80 3.54 -8.15
C ARG A 183 -21.39 3.75 -7.61
N MET A 184 -20.43 3.00 -8.15
CA MET A 184 -19.01 3.10 -7.81
C MET A 184 -18.19 2.95 -9.09
N PHE A 185 -17.01 3.59 -9.12
CA PHE A 185 -16.01 3.37 -10.15
C PHE A 185 -15.17 2.13 -9.81
N ILE A 186 -14.71 1.43 -10.84
CA ILE A 186 -13.80 0.26 -10.77
C ILE A 186 -12.70 0.50 -11.79
#